data_AF-A0A956H5E8-F1
#
_entry.id   AF-A0A956H5E8-F1
#
_cell.length_a   1.000
_cell.length_b   1.000
_cell.length_c   1.000
_cell.angle_alpha   90.00
_cell.angle_beta   90.00
_cell.angle_gamma   90.00
#
_symmetry.space_group_name_H-M   'P 1'
#
loop_
_entity.id
_entity.type
_entity.pdbx_description
1 polymer ?
#
loop_
_entity_poly.entity_id
_entity_poly.type
_entity_poly.pdbx_seq_one_letter_code
_entity_poly.pdbx_strand_id
1 'polypeptide(L)' 'VANPPWGERTGDPARLRNLYATLGKLAGELPDPHLGLVTSDTALAHATGLPLVRAVLSEQGGIKVGLWAGPPRLGAS' A
#
# COMPACT_ATOMS: atom_id res chain seq x y z
N VAL A 1 0.28 -6.22 -7.33
CA VAL A 1 -0.75 -5.71 -6.37
C VAL A 1 -0.79 -6.64 -5.18
N ALA A 2 -0.84 -6.12 -3.95
CA ALA A 2 -0.85 -6.92 -2.73
C ALA A 2 -1.92 -6.45 -1.74
N ASN A 3 -2.40 -7.37 -0.90
CA ASN A 3 -3.23 -7.06 0.27
C ASN A 3 -2.49 -7.54 1.52
N PRO A 4 -1.41 -6.84 1.92
CA PRO A 4 -0.64 -7.20 3.11
C PRO A 4 -1.49 -7.06 4.37
N PRO A 5 -1.09 -7.67 5.49
CA PRO A 5 -1.78 -7.52 6.76
C PRO A 5 -1.91 -6.04 7.18
N TRP A 6 -3.10 -5.63 7.61
CA TRP A 6 -3.39 -4.32 8.19
C TRP A 6 -4.42 -4.44 9.31
N GLY A 7 -4.53 -3.40 10.15
CA GLY A 7 -5.46 -3.33 11.27
C GLY A 7 -4.91 -3.85 12.60
N GLU A 8 -5.56 -3.42 13.69
CA GLU A 8 -5.09 -3.62 15.08
C GLU A 8 -5.02 -5.10 15.51
N ARG A 9 -5.75 -5.98 14.83
CA ARG A 9 -5.79 -7.42 15.15
C ARG A 9 -4.68 -8.22 14.46
N THR A 10 -3.86 -7.58 13.64
CA THR A 10 -3.00 -8.27 12.67
C THR A 10 -1.52 -8.32 13.08
N GLY A 11 -1.17 -7.74 14.23
CA GLY A 11 0.14 -7.93 14.88
C GLY A 11 0.75 -6.66 15.46
N ASP A 12 2.04 -6.74 15.80
CA ASP A 12 2.86 -5.65 16.31
C ASP A 12 2.94 -4.48 15.30
N PRO A 13 2.51 -3.26 15.65
CA PRO A 13 2.54 -2.09 14.77
C PRO A 13 3.91 -1.81 14.16
N ALA A 14 5.01 -2.05 14.89
CA ALA A 14 6.36 -1.83 14.37
C ALA A 14 6.70 -2.83 13.27
N ARG A 15 6.28 -4.10 13.42
CA ARG A 15 6.47 -5.13 12.39
C ARG A 15 5.65 -4.84 11.15
N LEU A 16 4.41 -4.40 11.31
CA LEU A 16 3.58 -3.98 10.18
C LEU A 16 4.25 -2.83 9.42
N ARG A 17 4.71 -1.79 10.13
CA ARG A 17 5.44 -0.70 9.49
C ARG A 17 6.69 -1.18 8.74
N ASN A 18 7.49 -2.06 9.34
CA ASN A 18 8.68 -2.62 8.70
C ASN A 18 8.38 -3.47 7.46
N LEU A 19 7.27 -4.22 7.48
CA LEU A 19 6.80 -4.97 6.31
C LEU A 19 6.51 -4.03 5.15
N TYR A 20 5.75 -2.96 5.38
CA TYR A 20 5.42 -1.98 4.34
C TYR A 20 6.66 -1.25 3.82
N ALA A 21 7.60 -0.90 4.70
CA ALA A 21 8.89 -0.33 4.28
C ALA A 21 9.70 -1.29 3.40
N THR A 22 9.71 -2.58 3.74
CA THR A 22 10.39 -3.61 2.95
C THR A 22 9.74 -3.79 1.58
N LEU A 23 8.40 -3.77 1.50
CA LEU A 23 7.67 -3.82 0.24
C LEU A 23 8.03 -2.64 -0.68
N GLY A 24 8.13 -1.44 -0.11
CA GLY A 24 8.55 -0.25 -0.84
C GLY A 24 9.98 -0.35 -1.38
N LYS A 25 10.91 -0.84 -0.55
CA LYS A 25 12.30 -1.11 -0.97
C LYS A 25 12.36 -2.10 -2.13
N LEU A 26 11.72 -3.26 -1.99
CA LEU A 26 11.70 -4.30 -3.03
C LEU A 26 11.05 -3.81 -4.33
N ALA A 27 9.98 -3.02 -4.23
CA ALA A 27 9.39 -2.38 -5.39
C ALA A 27 10.41 -1.47 -6.08
N GLY A 28 11.13 -0.61 -5.35
CA GLY A 28 12.14 0.29 -5.92
C GLY A 28 13.31 -0.40 -6.64
N GLU A 29 13.54 -1.69 -6.38
CA GLU A 29 14.56 -2.50 -7.08
C GLU A 29 14.06 -3.05 -8.43
N LEU A 30 12.76 -2.91 -8.75
CA LEU A 30 12.21 -3.36 -10.03
C LEU A 30 12.49 -2.35 -11.16
N PRO A 31 12.67 -2.80 -12.42
CA PRO A 31 12.98 -1.92 -13.55
C PRO A 31 11.90 -0.87 -13.88
N ASP A 32 10.64 -1.19 -13.59
CA ASP A 32 9.48 -0.32 -13.80
C ASP A 32 8.46 -0.58 -12.67
N PRO A 33 8.66 0.01 -11.48
CA PRO A 33 7.96 -0.43 -10.29
C PRO A 33 6.53 0.08 -10.23
N HIS A 34 5.58 -0.86 -10.32
CA HIS A 34 4.16 -0.62 -10.09
C HIS A 34 3.71 -1.30 -8.80
N LEU A 35 3.56 -0.50 -7.73
CA LEU A 35 3.01 -1.00 -6.48
C LEU A 35 1.57 -0.53 -6.30
N GLY A 36 0.66 -1.50 -6.28
CA GLY A 36 -0.69 -1.34 -5.75
C GLY A 36 -0.81 -2.11 -4.44
N LEU A 37 -1.31 -1.47 -3.39
CA LEU A 37 -1.49 -2.10 -2.09
C LEU A 37 -2.85 -1.77 -1.48
N VAL A 38 -3.41 -2.70 -0.72
CA VAL A 38 -4.63 -2.49 0.06
C VAL A 38 -4.27 -2.26 1.51
N THR A 39 -4.81 -1.20 2.11
CA THR A 39 -4.75 -0.95 3.56
C THR A 39 -5.82 0.05 4.00
N SER A 40 -6.33 -0.12 5.22
CA SER A 40 -7.17 0.88 5.88
C SER A 40 -6.35 2.01 6.54
N ASP A 41 -5.02 1.84 6.66
CA ASP A 41 -4.15 2.75 7.38
C ASP A 41 -3.23 3.54 6.43
N THR A 42 -3.42 4.85 6.40
CA THR A 42 -2.60 5.81 5.64
C THR A 42 -1.12 5.76 6.04
N ALA A 43 -0.81 5.57 7.33
CA ALA A 43 0.57 5.52 7.80
C ALA A 43 1.31 4.27 7.27
N LEU A 44 0.61 3.14 7.15
CA LEU A 44 1.16 1.94 6.53
C LEU A 44 1.40 2.14 5.03
N ALA A 45 0.46 2.77 4.31
CA ALA A 45 0.67 3.10 2.91
C ALA A 45 1.91 4.00 2.71
N HIS A 46 2.06 5.03 3.55
CA HIS A 46 3.21 5.95 3.51
C HIS A 46 4.53 5.28 3.94
N ALA A 47 4.48 4.23 4.78
CA ALA A 47 5.68 3.51 5.21
C ALA A 47 6.45 2.86 4.05
N THR A 48 5.81 2.66 2.89
CA THR A 48 6.49 2.22 1.66
C THR A 48 7.54 3.21 1.14
N GLY A 49 7.46 4.49 1.51
CA GLY A 49 8.33 5.53 0.95
C GLY A 49 8.09 5.85 -0.53
N LEU A 50 7.05 5.26 -1.14
CA LEU A 50 6.64 5.54 -2.52
C LEU A 50 5.53 6.60 -2.54
N PRO A 51 5.40 7.40 -3.63
CA PRO A 51 4.38 8.44 -3.75
C PRO A 51 3.01 7.83 -4.11
N LEU A 52 2.50 6.93 -3.27
CA LEU A 52 1.21 6.28 -3.47
C LEU A 52 0.07 7.20 -3.07
N VAL A 53 -0.99 7.20 -3.88
CA VAL A 53 -2.26 7.88 -3.60
C VAL A 53 -3.38 6.87 -3.49
N ARG A 54 -4.40 7.18 -2.68
CA ARG A 54 -5.60 6.35 -2.58
C ARG A 54 -6.42 6.49 -3.87
N ALA A 55 -6.33 5.47 -4.72
CA ALA A 55 -6.99 5.42 -6.01
C ALA A 55 -8.46 4.99 -5.90
N VAL A 56 -8.76 4.06 -4.99
CA VAL A 56 -10.12 3.55 -4.76
C VAL A 56 -10.38 3.42 -3.27
N LEU A 57 -11.59 3.77 -2.83
CA LEU A 57 -12.09 3.47 -1.50
C LEU A 57 -13.14 2.36 -1.60
N SER A 58 -13.03 1.35 -0.75
CA SER A 58 -13.95 0.23 -0.67
C SER A 58 -14.26 -0.05 0.80
N GLU A 59 -15.35 -0.76 1.05
CA GLU A 59 -15.69 -1.25 2.39
C GLU A 59 -15.58 -2.77 2.40
N GLN A 60 -14.85 -3.30 3.38
CA GLN A 60 -14.72 -4.73 3.60
C GLN A 60 -15.01 -5.05 5.06
N GLY A 61 -16.11 -5.78 5.31
CA GLY A 61 -16.52 -6.16 6.65
C GLY A 61 -16.73 -4.98 7.61
N GLY A 62 -17.27 -3.86 7.10
CA GLY A 62 -17.49 -2.63 7.87
C GLY A 62 -16.25 -1.74 8.04
N ILE A 63 -15.10 -2.13 7.49
CA ILE A 63 -13.87 -1.34 7.52
C ILE A 63 -13.68 -0.66 6.17
N LYS A 64 -13.50 0.66 6.19
CA LYS A 64 -13.08 1.41 5.00
C LYS A 64 -11.62 1.09 4.68
N VAL A 65 -11.40 0.52 3.50
CA VAL A 65 -10.07 0.14 2.99
C VAL A 65 -9.77 0.92 1.72
N GLY A 66 -8.52 1.35 1.58
CA GLY A 66 -8.04 2.01 0.37
C GLY A 66 -7.24 1.06 -0.50
N LEU A 67 -7.46 1.11 -1.82
CA LEU A 67 -6.43 0.73 -2.79
C LEU A 67 -5.53 1.95 -3.00
N TRP A 68 -4.24 1.77 -2.72
CA TRP A 68 -3.20 2.77 -2.88
C TRP A 68 -2.32 2.38 -4.06
N ALA A 69 -2.06 3.32 -4.95
CA ALA A 69 -1.24 3.12 -6.14
C ALA A 69 -0.46 4.38 -6.47
N GLY A 70 0.65 4.24 -7.21
CA GLY A 70 1.34 5.39 -7.78
C GLY A 70 0.43 6.19 -8.72
N PRO A 71 0.81 7.43 -9.07
CA PRO A 71 0.03 8.26 -9.99
C PRO A 71 -0.21 7.53 -11.32
N PRO A 72 -1.37 7.74 -11.96
CA PRO A 72 -1.63 7.20 -13.29
C PRO A 72 -0.53 7.65 -14.25
N ARG A 73 -0.02 6.73 -15.06
CA ARG A 73 0.86 7.13 -16.17
C ARG A 73 -0.01 7.67 -17.30
N LEU A 74 0.23 8.92 -17.67
CA LEU A 74 -0.28 9.47 -18.93
C LEU A 74 0.38 8.67 -20.07
N GLY A 75 -0.41 7.91 -20.84
CA GLY A 75 0.07 7.19 -22.03
C GLY A 75 -0.28 5.70 -22.15
N ALA A 76 -1.02 5.12 -21.20
CA ALA A 76 -1.63 3.80 -21.43
C ALA A 76 -2.95 3.99 -22.20
N SER A 77 -2.84 4.07 -23.53
CA SER A 77 -3.95 3.92 -24.47
C SER A 77 -4.15 2.45 -24.83
#